data_AF-A0A482DTX3-F1
#
_entry.id   AF-A0A482DTX3-F1
#
_cell.length_a   1.000
_cell.length_b   1.000
_cell.length_c   1.000
_cell.angle_alpha   90.00
_cell.angle_beta   90.00
_cell.angle_gamma   90.00
#
_symmetry.space_group_name_H-M   'P 1'
#
loop_
_entity.id
_entity.type
_entity.pdbx_description
1 polymer ?
#
loop_
_entity_poly.entity_id
_entity_poly.type
_entity_poly.pdbx_seq_one_letter_code
_entity_poly.pdbx_strand_id
1 'polypeptide(L)'
;MANFKLFIIEHTNTDNVIKREQYWINTLKPEYNIQLEAGGSTGYIHTLSSKIKMRNKALGRVISEETKKNMSLARLGYKFSETVLEKLRGKSFTAEHKAKISKALIGRGFSEERLKKHIVQVTKLKGVKLTVTEIQTGNIEKFDSITLAANNLKASRSAIQNCISKNTLFRKRYQITKDCIN
;
A
#
# COMPACT_ATOMS: atom_id res chain seq x y z
N MET A 1 46.89 13.44 -15.00
CA MET A 1 47.31 14.84 -15.25
C MET A 1 46.08 15.72 -15.16
N ALA A 2 46.05 16.70 -14.25
CA ALA A 2 44.90 17.58 -14.08
C ALA A 2 44.97 18.71 -15.12
N ASN A 3 44.09 18.67 -16.14
CA ASN A 3 44.04 19.66 -17.22
C ASN A 3 43.25 20.93 -16.85
N PHE A 4 42.74 21.02 -15.63
CA PHE A 4 41.97 22.17 -15.14
C PHE A 4 42.52 22.65 -13.80
N LYS A 5 42.55 23.97 -13.60
CA LYS A 5 42.90 24.64 -12.35
C LYS A 5 41.72 25.50 -11.91
N LEU A 6 41.39 25.47 -10.62
CA LEU A 6 40.34 26.31 -10.04
C LEU A 6 40.95 27.63 -9.57
N PHE A 7 40.32 28.75 -9.96
CA PHE A 7 40.66 30.08 -9.50
C PHE A 7 39.40 30.79 -9.02
N ILE A 8 39.46 31.42 -7.85
CA ILE A 8 38.37 32.25 -7.32
C ILE A 8 38.64 33.68 -7.78
N ILE A 9 37.74 34.22 -8.61
CA ILE A 9 37.89 35.55 -9.21
C ILE A 9 37.31 36.65 -8.30
N GLU A 10 36.22 36.37 -7.59
CA GLU A 10 35.56 37.32 -6.69
C GLU A 10 34.76 36.57 -5.61
N HIS A 11 34.72 37.14 -4.39
CA HIS A 11 33.73 36.79 -3.36
C HIS A 11 32.63 37.85 -3.36
N THR A 12 31.36 37.43 -3.42
CA THR A 12 30.21 38.34 -3.46
C THR A 12 29.07 37.87 -2.55
N ASN A 13 28.12 38.77 -2.27
CA ASN A 13 26.91 38.46 -1.51
C ASN A 13 25.76 37.98 -2.43
N THR A 14 24.77 37.30 -1.85
CA THR A 14 23.63 36.71 -2.60
C THR A 14 22.89 37.71 -3.47
N ASP A 15 22.79 38.96 -3.03
CA ASP A 15 21.99 40.01 -3.68
C ASP A 15 22.59 40.46 -5.02
N ASN A 16 23.90 40.28 -5.21
CA ASN A 16 24.62 40.74 -6.39
C ASN A 16 25.18 39.60 -7.26
N VAL A 17 24.97 38.33 -6.90
CA VAL A 17 25.54 37.16 -7.60
C VAL A 17 25.31 37.24 -9.10
N ILE A 18 24.06 37.42 -9.56
CA ILE A 18 23.72 37.42 -10.99
C ILE A 18 24.38 38.60 -11.73
N LYS A 19 24.44 39.79 -11.09
CA LYS A 19 25.06 40.98 -11.68
C LYS A 19 26.56 40.81 -11.86
N ARG A 20 27.23 40.24 -10.84
CA ARG A 20 28.68 40.00 -10.87
C ARG A 20 29.04 38.85 -11.80
N GLU A 21 28.23 37.79 -11.83
CA GLU A 21 28.35 36.70 -12.81
C GLU A 21 28.28 37.24 -14.24
N GLN A 22 27.29 38.08 -14.56
CA GLN A 22 27.17 38.70 -15.89
C GLN A 22 28.38 39.58 -16.22
N TYR A 23 28.86 40.35 -15.24
CA TYR A 23 30.04 41.20 -15.40
C TYR A 23 31.27 40.37 -15.81
N TRP A 24 31.53 39.24 -15.12
CA TRP A 24 32.68 38.40 -15.44
C TRP A 24 32.50 37.61 -16.74
N ILE A 25 31.28 37.15 -17.07
CA ILE A 25 31.02 36.53 -18.38
C ILE A 25 31.34 37.51 -19.50
N ASN A 26 30.88 38.77 -19.39
CA ASN A 26 31.11 39.80 -20.41
C ASN A 26 32.59 40.24 -20.49
N THR A 27 33.28 40.26 -19.34
CA THR A 27 34.67 40.70 -19.24
C THR A 27 35.64 39.63 -19.74
N LEU A 28 35.47 38.38 -19.29
CA LEU A 28 36.39 37.28 -19.57
C LEU A 28 36.07 36.57 -20.89
N LYS A 29 34.82 36.66 -21.37
CA LYS A 29 34.33 35.99 -22.59
C LYS A 29 34.81 34.54 -22.71
N PRO A 30 34.54 33.70 -21.68
CA PRO A 30 35.08 32.34 -21.63
C PRO A 30 34.56 31.49 -22.80
N GLU A 31 35.49 30.84 -23.51
CA GLU A 31 35.19 30.04 -24.71
C GLU A 31 34.18 28.91 -24.46
N TYR A 32 34.26 28.26 -23.30
CA TYR A 32 33.39 27.13 -22.96
C TYR A 32 31.99 27.52 -22.49
N ASN A 33 31.70 28.81 -22.31
CA ASN A 33 30.44 29.24 -21.73
C ASN A 33 29.34 29.37 -22.78
N ILE A 34 28.41 28.41 -22.79
CA ILE A 34 27.27 28.37 -23.72
C ILE A 34 26.17 29.36 -23.30
N GLN A 35 25.99 29.58 -21.99
CA GLN A 35 24.95 30.45 -21.47
C GLN A 35 25.51 31.87 -21.24
N LEU A 36 25.29 32.75 -22.23
CA LEU A 36 25.84 34.11 -22.22
C LEU A 36 25.18 35.04 -21.18
N GLU A 37 23.96 34.70 -20.76
CA GLU A 37 23.22 35.44 -19.73
C GLU A 37 23.32 34.73 -18.37
N ALA A 38 23.68 35.47 -17.33
CA ALA A 38 23.81 34.98 -15.95
C ALA A 38 22.45 34.59 -15.34
N GLY A 39 22.46 33.80 -14.26
CA GLY A 39 21.24 33.40 -13.54
C GLY A 39 20.68 32.00 -13.89
N GLY A 40 21.33 31.26 -14.78
CA GLY A 40 20.98 29.87 -15.10
C GLY A 40 19.63 29.73 -15.82
N SER A 41 19.03 28.55 -15.74
CA SER A 41 17.70 28.26 -16.28
C SER A 41 16.57 28.52 -15.26
N THR A 42 16.88 29.20 -14.16
CA THR A 42 15.93 29.49 -13.10
C THR A 42 14.79 30.36 -13.63
N GLY A 43 13.55 29.87 -13.54
CA GLY A 43 12.37 30.56 -14.07
C GLY A 43 12.12 30.34 -15.57
N TYR A 44 12.98 29.61 -16.29
CA TYR A 44 12.72 29.27 -17.68
C TYR A 44 11.49 28.36 -17.81
N ILE A 45 10.50 28.81 -18.58
CA ILE A 45 9.29 28.03 -18.86
C ILE A 45 9.46 27.34 -20.21
N HIS A 46 9.48 26.00 -20.21
CA HIS A 46 9.52 25.23 -21.45
C HIS A 46 8.36 25.58 -22.38
N THR A 47 8.68 25.73 -23.67
CA THR A 47 7.70 25.88 -24.74
C THR A 47 6.77 24.66 -24.81
N LEU A 48 5.58 24.84 -25.39
CA LEU A 48 4.61 23.76 -25.53
C LEU A 48 5.19 22.59 -26.35
N SER A 49 5.92 22.88 -27.43
CA SER A 49 6.58 21.87 -28.26
C SER A 49 7.61 21.05 -27.48
N SER A 50 8.41 21.69 -26.62
CA SER A 50 9.35 21.01 -25.74
C SER A 50 8.64 20.14 -24.70
N LYS A 51 7.56 20.64 -24.08
CA LYS A 51 6.73 19.85 -23.16
C LYS A 51 6.15 18.60 -23.83
N ILE A 52 5.68 18.72 -25.07
CA ILE A 52 5.16 17.58 -25.85
C ILE A 52 6.28 16.56 -26.14
N LYS A 53 7.47 17.01 -26.57
CA LYS A 53 8.62 16.12 -26.79
C LYS A 53 9.02 15.37 -25.52
N MET A 54 9.09 16.07 -24.38
CA MET A 54 9.38 15.47 -23.08
C MET A 54 8.33 14.44 -22.68
N ARG A 55 7.04 14.76 -22.86
CA ARG A 55 5.93 13.84 -22.61
C ARG A 55 6.04 12.60 -23.49
N ASN A 56 6.24 12.75 -24.79
CA ASN A 56 6.33 11.63 -25.73
C ASN A 56 7.51 10.71 -25.41
N LYS A 57 8.64 11.28 -24.97
CA LYS A 57 9.79 10.49 -24.51
C LYS A 57 9.54 9.74 -23.19
N ALA A 58 8.69 10.29 -22.33
CA ALA A 58 8.32 9.65 -21.06
C ALA A 58 7.25 8.56 -21.22
N LEU A 59 6.33 8.74 -22.17
CA LEU A 59 5.30 7.76 -22.49
C LEU A 59 5.91 6.44 -22.94
N GLY A 60 5.44 5.33 -22.36
CA GLY A 60 5.92 3.99 -22.70
C GLY A 60 7.27 3.60 -22.09
N ARG A 61 7.89 4.46 -21.26
CA ARG A 61 9.13 4.10 -20.58
C ARG A 61 8.89 2.92 -19.63
N VAL A 62 9.57 1.80 -19.90
CA VAL A 62 9.54 0.61 -19.04
C VAL A 62 10.55 0.78 -17.92
N ILE A 63 10.09 0.63 -16.68
CA ILE A 63 10.94 0.66 -15.48
C ILE A 63 11.47 -0.77 -15.25
N SER A 64 12.77 -0.92 -14.95
CA SER A 64 13.35 -2.22 -14.63
C SER A 64 12.74 -2.80 -13.36
N GLU A 65 12.73 -4.14 -13.25
CA GLU A 65 12.19 -4.82 -12.06
C GLU A 65 12.92 -4.40 -10.78
N GLU A 66 14.25 -4.21 -10.86
CA GLU A 66 15.04 -3.71 -9.74
C GLU A 66 14.59 -2.30 -9.30
N THR A 67 14.38 -1.39 -10.24
CA THR A 67 13.92 -0.03 -9.91
C THR A 67 12.51 -0.05 -9.33
N LYS A 68 11.60 -0.88 -9.87
CA LYS A 68 10.26 -1.08 -9.29
C LYS A 68 10.34 -1.56 -7.84
N LYS A 69 11.22 -2.53 -7.56
CA LYS A 69 11.44 -3.05 -6.21
C LYS A 69 11.97 -1.97 -5.28
N ASN A 70 12.96 -1.19 -5.71
CA ASN A 70 13.54 -0.11 -4.89
C ASN A 70 12.51 1.00 -4.61
N MET A 71 11.68 1.38 -5.59
CA MET A 71 10.57 2.31 -5.38
C MET A 71 9.55 1.77 -4.37
N SER A 72 9.24 0.47 -4.43
CA SER A 72 8.33 -0.18 -3.49
C SER A 72 8.92 -0.19 -2.07
N LEU A 73 10.20 -0.52 -1.92
CA LEU A 73 10.90 -0.52 -0.64
C LEU A 73 10.97 0.87 -0.01
N ALA A 74 11.30 1.90 -0.79
CA ALA A 74 11.34 3.29 -0.32
C ALA A 74 9.96 3.80 0.16
N ARG A 75 8.87 3.25 -0.40
CA ARG A 75 7.50 3.59 0.00
C ARG A 75 7.04 2.81 1.24
N LEU A 76 7.69 1.70 1.56
CA LEU A 76 7.30 0.84 2.67
C LEU A 76 7.50 1.57 3.99
N GLY A 77 6.43 1.68 4.80
CA GLY A 77 6.47 2.39 6.08
C GLY A 77 6.36 3.92 5.96
N TYR A 78 6.33 4.49 4.74
CA TYR A 78 6.07 5.91 4.55
C TYR A 78 4.67 6.28 5.08
N LYS A 79 4.61 7.32 5.92
CA LYS A 79 3.37 7.89 6.45
C LYS A 79 3.20 9.31 5.93
N PHE A 80 1.97 9.66 5.58
CA PHE A 80 1.63 11.04 5.26
C PHE A 80 1.74 11.92 6.50
N SER A 81 2.11 13.19 6.31
CA SER A 81 2.05 14.20 7.38
C SER A 81 0.60 14.47 7.79
N GLU A 82 0.41 14.96 9.00
CA GLU A 82 -0.93 15.30 9.52
C GLU A 82 -1.67 16.29 8.61
N THR A 83 -0.95 17.30 8.12
CA THR A 83 -1.47 18.31 7.18
C THR A 83 -1.98 17.71 5.86
N VAL A 84 -1.38 16.61 5.39
CA VAL A 84 -1.83 15.90 4.18
C VAL A 84 -3.02 15.01 4.51
N LEU A 85 -3.00 14.34 5.67
CA LEU A 85 -4.11 13.51 6.13
C LEU A 85 -5.39 14.34 6.31
N GLU A 86 -5.30 15.54 6.88
CA GLU A 86 -6.44 16.47 7.00
C GLU A 86 -7.08 16.80 5.66
N LYS A 87 -6.27 17.06 4.62
CA LYS A 87 -6.77 17.32 3.25
C LYS A 87 -7.42 16.09 2.60
N LEU A 88 -7.16 14.89 3.13
CA LEU A 88 -7.73 13.63 2.66
C LEU A 88 -8.94 13.20 3.48
N ARG A 89 -9.05 13.62 4.75
CA ARG A 89 -10.22 13.38 5.60
C ARG A 89 -11.48 13.94 4.92
N GLY A 90 -12.56 13.17 4.96
CA GLY A 90 -13.85 13.55 4.36
C GLY A 90 -13.95 13.40 2.83
N LYS A 91 -12.86 13.09 2.11
CA LYS A 91 -12.95 12.80 0.67
C LYS A 91 -13.45 11.38 0.44
N SER A 92 -14.69 11.25 0.01
CA SER A 92 -15.24 9.98 -0.47
C SER A 92 -15.14 9.88 -1.99
N PHE A 93 -14.91 8.67 -2.49
CA PHE A 93 -15.05 8.40 -3.92
C PHE A 93 -16.48 8.68 -4.41
N THR A 94 -16.59 9.24 -5.61
CA THR A 94 -17.87 9.43 -6.31
C THR A 94 -18.53 8.07 -6.59
N ALA A 95 -19.85 8.08 -6.78
CA ALA A 95 -20.61 6.86 -7.10
C ALA A 95 -20.07 6.18 -8.37
N GLU A 96 -19.76 6.95 -9.41
CA GLU A 96 -19.16 6.44 -10.64
C GLU A 96 -17.80 5.77 -10.41
N HIS A 97 -16.96 6.36 -9.57
CA HIS A 97 -15.65 5.79 -9.26
C HIS A 97 -15.80 4.47 -8.48
N LYS A 98 -16.71 4.42 -7.51
CA LYS A 98 -17.05 3.19 -6.79
C LYS A 98 -17.56 2.10 -7.74
N ALA A 99 -18.41 2.45 -8.71
CA ALA A 99 -18.91 1.52 -9.72
C ALA A 99 -17.78 0.96 -10.60
N LYS A 100 -16.82 1.80 -11.02
CA LYS A 100 -15.64 1.37 -11.77
C LYS A 100 -14.77 0.39 -10.97
N ILE A 101 -14.53 0.68 -9.69
CA ILE A 101 -13.81 -0.23 -8.77
C ILE A 101 -14.56 -1.57 -8.69
N SER A 102 -15.88 -1.53 -8.43
CA SER A 102 -16.70 -2.74 -8.33
C SER A 102 -16.59 -3.59 -9.59
N LYS A 103 -16.74 -2.98 -10.77
CA LYS A 103 -16.64 -3.69 -12.06
C LYS A 103 -15.27 -4.35 -12.25
N ALA A 104 -14.19 -3.69 -11.85
CA ALA A 104 -12.84 -4.23 -11.95
C ALA A 104 -12.52 -5.36 -10.95
N LEU A 105 -13.29 -5.45 -9.85
CA LEU A 105 -13.14 -6.49 -8.83
C LEU A 105 -13.99 -7.74 -9.11
N ILE A 106 -15.07 -7.61 -9.90
CA ILE A 106 -15.88 -8.76 -10.32
C ILE A 106 -14.99 -9.75 -11.08
N GLY A 107 -15.01 -11.01 -10.65
CA GLY A 107 -14.17 -12.08 -11.23
C GLY A 107 -12.72 -12.09 -10.73
N ARG A 108 -12.27 -11.06 -10.01
CA ARG A 108 -10.96 -11.03 -9.37
C ARG A 108 -11.04 -11.72 -7.99
N GLY A 109 -11.23 -13.03 -8.01
CA GLY A 109 -11.17 -13.86 -6.81
C GLY A 109 -9.76 -13.88 -6.21
N PHE A 110 -9.66 -14.20 -4.92
CA PHE A 110 -8.36 -14.60 -4.38
C PHE A 110 -7.91 -15.88 -5.08
N SER A 111 -6.63 -15.98 -5.46
CA SER A 111 -6.03 -17.26 -5.84
C SER A 111 -6.34 -18.29 -4.74
N GLU A 112 -6.59 -19.55 -5.11
CA GLU A 112 -6.91 -20.60 -4.14
C GLU A 112 -5.92 -20.67 -2.97
N GLU A 113 -4.63 -20.50 -3.25
CA GLU A 113 -3.58 -20.47 -2.22
C GLU A 113 -3.75 -19.33 -1.21
N ARG A 114 -4.05 -18.12 -1.70
CA ARG A 114 -4.30 -16.95 -0.84
C ARG A 114 -5.58 -17.13 -0.04
N LEU A 115 -6.62 -17.75 -0.63
CA LEU A 115 -7.85 -18.07 0.08
C LEU A 115 -7.58 -19.07 1.21
N LYS A 116 -6.85 -20.17 0.94
CA LYS A 116 -6.43 -21.16 1.94
C LYS A 116 -5.60 -20.52 3.07
N LYS A 117 -4.58 -19.70 2.73
CA LYS A 117 -3.78 -18.97 3.72
C LYS A 117 -4.63 -18.04 4.58
N HIS A 118 -5.56 -17.31 3.96
CA HIS A 118 -6.46 -16.42 4.70
C HIS A 118 -7.40 -17.19 5.64
N ILE A 119 -8.01 -18.28 5.17
CA ILE A 119 -8.86 -19.14 5.98
C ILE A 119 -8.08 -19.70 7.17
N VAL A 120 -6.90 -20.28 6.95
CA VAL A 120 -6.04 -20.83 8.00
C VAL A 120 -5.64 -19.77 9.03
N GLN A 121 -5.33 -18.55 8.59
CA GLN A 121 -4.99 -17.46 9.50
C GLN A 121 -6.20 -17.01 10.34
N VAL A 122 -7.38 -16.92 9.73
CA VAL A 122 -8.63 -16.56 10.43
C VAL A 122 -9.05 -17.64 11.42
N THR A 123 -8.90 -18.92 11.06
CA THR A 123 -9.21 -20.04 11.97
C THR A 123 -8.21 -20.15 13.11
N LYS A 124 -6.92 -19.86 12.90
CA LYS A 124 -5.93 -19.77 14.00
C LYS A 124 -6.23 -18.65 14.99
N LEU A 125 -6.63 -17.48 14.50
CA LEU A 125 -6.83 -16.28 15.34
C LEU A 125 -8.17 -16.24 16.07
N LYS A 126 -9.20 -16.93 15.56
CA LYS A 126 -10.58 -16.89 16.10
C LYS A 126 -11.19 -18.27 16.34
N GLY A 127 -10.42 -19.34 16.18
CA GLY A 127 -10.87 -20.72 16.34
C GLY A 127 -11.25 -21.00 17.78
N VAL A 128 -12.54 -21.20 18.01
CA VAL A 128 -13.05 -21.68 19.30
C VAL A 128 -13.02 -23.20 19.26
N LYS A 129 -12.12 -23.80 20.05
CA LYS A 129 -12.16 -25.24 20.33
C LYS A 129 -13.41 -25.57 21.14
N LEU A 130 -14.01 -26.72 20.86
CA LEU A 130 -15.25 -27.13 21.51
C LEU A 130 -15.33 -28.65 21.59
N THR A 131 -16.07 -29.09 22.61
CA THR A 131 -16.32 -30.49 22.89
C THR A 131 -17.81 -30.78 22.73
N VAL A 132 -18.14 -31.81 21.94
CA VAL A 132 -19.50 -32.34 21.73
C VAL A 132 -19.60 -33.65 22.50
N THR A 133 -20.54 -33.71 23.44
CA THR A 133 -20.82 -34.90 24.25
C THR A 133 -22.20 -35.44 23.90
N GLU A 134 -22.28 -36.71 23.50
CA GLU A 134 -23.54 -37.41 23.28
C GLU A 134 -24.04 -38.03 24.58
N ILE A 135 -25.22 -37.64 25.03
CA ILE A 135 -25.72 -37.99 26.38
C ILE A 135 -26.14 -39.46 26.48
N GLN A 136 -26.56 -40.08 25.36
CA GLN A 136 -27.07 -41.45 25.37
C GLN A 136 -25.96 -42.51 25.41
N THR A 137 -24.81 -42.21 24.81
CA THR A 137 -23.68 -43.14 24.63
C THR A 137 -22.46 -42.75 25.45
N GLY A 138 -22.37 -41.51 25.93
CA GLY A 138 -21.20 -40.96 26.59
C GLY A 138 -20.05 -40.61 25.64
N ASN A 139 -20.28 -40.66 24.33
CA ASN A 139 -19.23 -40.36 23.35
C ASN A 139 -18.84 -38.87 23.38
N ILE A 140 -17.54 -38.60 23.41
CA ILE A 140 -16.97 -37.25 23.45
C ILE A 140 -16.15 -37.01 22.20
N GLU A 141 -16.54 -36.02 21.39
CA GLU A 141 -15.81 -35.58 20.21
C GLU A 141 -15.29 -34.15 20.39
N LYS A 142 -14.03 -33.91 20.04
CA LYS A 142 -13.38 -32.60 20.15
C LYS A 142 -13.17 -31.99 18.77
N PHE A 143 -13.46 -30.70 18.64
CA PHE A 143 -13.38 -29.97 17.38
C PHE A 143 -12.60 -28.68 17.54
N ASP A 144 -11.79 -28.34 16.52
CA ASP A 144 -11.00 -27.11 16.49
C ASP A 144 -11.81 -25.86 16.11
N SER A 145 -13.06 -26.01 15.64
CA SER A 145 -13.94 -24.88 15.35
C SER A 145 -15.43 -25.22 15.36
N ILE A 146 -16.25 -24.19 15.60
CA ILE A 146 -17.72 -24.25 15.53
C ILE A 146 -18.19 -24.73 14.15
N THR A 147 -17.54 -24.29 13.08
CA THR A 147 -17.92 -24.67 11.71
C THR A 147 -17.68 -26.16 11.46
N LEU A 148 -16.57 -26.72 11.97
CA LEU A 148 -16.24 -28.13 11.77
C LEU A 148 -17.24 -29.05 12.50
N ALA A 149 -17.59 -28.68 13.73
CA ALA A 149 -18.62 -29.36 14.51
C ALA A 149 -20.01 -29.24 13.86
N ALA A 150 -20.36 -28.06 13.35
CA ALA A 150 -21.63 -27.83 12.66
C ALA A 150 -21.75 -28.69 11.40
N ASN A 151 -20.68 -28.82 10.61
CA ASN A 151 -20.66 -29.67 9.44
C ASN A 151 -20.81 -31.16 9.81
N ASN A 152 -20.12 -31.64 10.86
CA ASN A 152 -20.23 -33.03 11.32
C ASN A 152 -21.67 -33.35 11.77
N LEU A 153 -22.29 -32.43 12.52
CA LEU A 153 -23.65 -32.56 13.03
C LEU A 153 -24.74 -32.22 11.98
N LYS A 154 -24.35 -31.91 10.73
CA LYS A 154 -25.24 -31.45 9.65
C LYS A 154 -26.18 -30.31 10.12
N ALA A 155 -25.58 -29.31 10.76
CA ALA A 155 -26.26 -28.17 11.37
C ALA A 155 -25.68 -26.85 10.84
N SER A 156 -26.42 -25.75 11.01
CA SER A 156 -25.87 -24.43 10.73
C SER A 156 -24.91 -24.00 11.85
N ARG A 157 -23.86 -23.24 11.50
CA ARG A 157 -22.93 -22.66 12.48
C ARG A 157 -23.65 -21.87 13.57
N SER A 158 -24.71 -21.15 13.20
CA SER A 158 -25.54 -20.36 14.12
C SER A 158 -26.35 -21.23 15.07
N ALA A 159 -26.84 -22.40 14.65
CA ALA A 159 -27.55 -23.31 15.55
C ALA A 159 -26.63 -23.82 16.67
N ILE A 160 -25.40 -24.23 16.32
CA ILE A 160 -24.40 -24.66 17.30
C ILE A 160 -24.01 -23.51 18.23
N GLN A 161 -23.79 -22.31 17.69
CA GLN A 161 -23.49 -21.11 18.48
C GLN A 161 -24.62 -20.79 19.48
N ASN A 162 -25.88 -20.88 19.05
CA ASN A 162 -27.04 -20.64 19.91
C ASN A 162 -27.14 -21.69 21.03
N CYS A 163 -26.84 -22.96 20.73
CA CYS A 163 -26.82 -24.01 21.74
C CYS A 163 -25.77 -23.75 22.82
N ILE A 164 -24.57 -23.30 22.42
CA ILE A 164 -23.50 -22.91 23.35
C ILE A 164 -23.93 -21.70 24.19
N SER A 165 -24.43 -20.63 23.54
CA SER A 165 -24.81 -19.38 24.25
C SER A 165 -25.99 -19.55 25.20
N LYS A 166 -26.95 -20.42 24.87
CA LYS A 166 -28.16 -20.68 25.69
C LYS A 166 -28.01 -21.89 26.61
N ASN A 167 -26.86 -22.58 26.57
CA ASN A 167 -26.62 -23.84 27.28
C ASN A 167 -27.73 -24.88 27.06
N THR A 168 -28.21 -25.00 25.82
CA THR A 168 -29.29 -25.93 25.45
C THR A 168 -28.75 -27.12 24.69
N LEU A 169 -29.35 -28.29 24.90
CA LEU A 169 -29.03 -29.50 24.15
C LEU A 169 -29.39 -29.37 22.67
N PHE A 170 -28.42 -29.66 21.80
CA PHE A 170 -28.68 -29.75 20.38
C PHE A 170 -29.46 -31.03 20.07
N ARG A 171 -30.64 -30.88 19.45
CA ARG A 171 -31.60 -31.97 19.17
C ARG A 171 -31.96 -32.85 20.38
N LYS A 172 -31.87 -32.32 21.61
CA LYS A 172 -32.05 -33.07 22.88
C LYS A 172 -31.12 -34.29 23.03
N ARG A 173 -30.01 -34.35 22.30
CA ARG A 173 -29.08 -35.51 22.28
C ARG A 173 -27.63 -35.13 22.56
N TYR A 174 -27.20 -33.96 22.07
CA TYR A 174 -25.82 -33.52 22.16
C TYR A 174 -25.69 -32.30 23.07
N GLN A 175 -24.79 -32.39 24.04
CA GLN A 175 -24.33 -31.25 24.81
C GLN A 175 -23.06 -30.69 24.17
N ILE A 176 -23.02 -29.39 23.92
CA ILE A 176 -21.90 -28.74 23.22
C ILE A 176 -21.32 -27.69 24.14
N THR A 177 -20.04 -27.83 24.46
CA THR A 177 -19.32 -26.92 25.36
C THR A 177 -18.13 -26.32 24.65
N LYS A 178 -17.85 -25.04 24.91
CA LYS A 178 -16.66 -24.36 24.42
C LYS A 178 -15.49 -24.72 25.33
N ASP A 179 -14.37 -25.13 24.75
CA ASP A 179 -13.13 -25.26 25.50
C ASP A 179 -12.62 -23.85 25.81
N CYS A 180 -12.50 -23.53 27.09
CA CYS A 180 -11.91 -22.25 27.50
C CYS A 180 -10.41 -22.30 27.20
N ILE A 181 -10.00 -21.45 26.26
CA ILE A 181 -8.59 -21.14 26.04
C ILE A 181 -8.23 -20.14 27.15
N ASN A 182 -7.47 -20.58 28.15
CA ASN A 182 -6.70 -19.66 28.99
C ASN A 182 -5.64 -18.97 28.14
#